data_AF-A0A0F4GFY3-F1
#
_entry.id   AF-A0A0F4GFY3-F1
#
_cell.length_a   1.000
_cell.length_b   1.000
_cell.length_c   1.000
_cell.angle_alpha   90.00
_cell.angle_beta   90.00
_cell.angle_gamma   90.00
#
_symmetry.space_group_name_H-M   'P 1'
#
loop_
_entity.id
_entity.type
_entity.pdbx_description
1 polymer ?
#
loop_
_entity_poly.entity_id
_entity_poly.type
_entity_poly.pdbx_seq_one_letter_code
_entity_poly.pdbx_strand_id
1 'polypeptide(L)'
;MFVPIGFLGCNYLYVTEVAPTRLRMPMASFSTANHWLWNFAVLIITPVAIESLGYRYYTLYAILGACIPAMVISSFPETNSRSLEQMETLFRDYDSMFGVVKASLIPQDPEISRLAEATAREEYDNKVFDESETIEKRA
;
A
#
# COMPACT_ATOMS: atom_id res chain seq x y z
N MET A 1 -23.89 16.64 -0.26
CA MET A 1 -22.66 16.19 -0.92
C MET A 1 -21.96 15.24 0.03
N PHE A 2 -22.22 13.93 -0.10
CA PHE A 2 -21.59 12.89 0.72
C PHE A 2 -20.25 12.59 0.08
N VAL A 3 -19.19 13.25 0.55
CA VAL A 3 -17.83 12.85 0.20
C VAL A 3 -17.56 11.58 1.01
N PRO A 4 -17.25 10.44 0.38
CA PRO A 4 -16.89 9.22 1.12
C PRO A 4 -15.56 9.48 1.84
N ILE A 5 -15.65 9.86 3.11
CA ILE A 5 -14.50 10.11 3.98
C ILE A 5 -13.72 8.79 4.11
N GLY A 6 -12.42 8.84 3.81
CA GLY A 6 -11.47 7.75 4.04
C GLY A 6 -11.35 6.74 2.89
N PHE A 7 -12.41 6.01 2.55
CA PHE A 7 -12.25 4.79 1.75
C PHE A 7 -11.90 5.05 0.26
N LEU A 8 -12.37 6.16 -0.32
CA LEU A 8 -12.13 6.43 -1.74
C LEU A 8 -10.69 6.86 -2.04
N GLY A 9 -10.16 7.83 -1.28
CA GLY A 9 -8.83 8.39 -1.53
C GLY A 9 -7.70 7.45 -1.11
N CYS A 10 -7.83 6.85 0.08
CA CYS A 10 -6.77 5.98 0.62
C CYS A 10 -6.55 4.73 -0.24
N ASN A 11 -7.57 4.19 -0.90
CA ASN A 11 -7.42 2.97 -1.69
C ASN A 11 -6.45 3.14 -2.87
N TYR A 12 -6.46 4.30 -3.53
CA TYR A 12 -5.54 4.59 -4.64
C TYR A 12 -4.12 4.90 -4.17
N LEU A 13 -3.97 5.54 -3.01
CA LEU A 13 -2.66 5.86 -2.44
C LEU A 13 -1.97 4.62 -1.87
N TYR A 14 -2.73 3.74 -1.22
CA TYR A 14 -2.21 2.57 -0.52
C TYR A 14 -1.37 1.65 -1.42
N VAL A 15 -1.79 1.46 -2.68
CA VAL A 15 -1.03 0.65 -3.64
C VAL A 15 0.37 1.21 -3.86
N THR A 16 0.53 2.54 -3.86
CA THR A 16 1.83 3.19 -4.06
C THR A 16 2.72 3.14 -2.83
N GLU A 17 2.13 3.09 -1.63
CA GLU A 17 2.82 2.96 -0.35
C GLU A 17 3.32 1.53 -0.09
N VAL A 18 2.54 0.53 -0.52
CA VAL A 18 2.89 -0.89 -0.37
C VAL A 18 3.82 -1.38 -1.50
N ALA A 19 3.73 -0.79 -2.69
CA ALA A 19 4.49 -1.28 -3.83
C ALA A 19 6.00 -0.95 -3.71
N PRO A 20 6.89 -1.95 -3.94
CA PRO A 20 8.31 -1.71 -4.02
C PRO A 20 8.62 -0.81 -5.22
N THR A 21 9.67 0.00 -5.11
CA THR A 21 9.95 1.10 -6.04
C THR A 21 10.05 0.66 -7.50
N ARG A 22 10.55 -0.56 -7.77
CA ARG A 22 10.65 -1.11 -9.13
C ARG A 22 9.32 -1.59 -9.73
N LEU A 23 8.35 -2.01 -8.91
CA LEU A 23 7.08 -2.59 -9.36
C LEU A 23 5.88 -1.65 -9.15
N ARG A 24 6.12 -0.43 -8.68
CA ARG A 24 5.07 0.55 -8.40
C ARG A 24 4.16 0.83 -9.59
N MET A 25 4.74 1.03 -10.77
CA MET A 25 3.98 1.28 -12.00
C MET A 25 3.09 0.09 -12.41
N PRO A 26 3.62 -1.14 -12.59
CA PRO A 26 2.78 -2.27 -12.99
C PRO A 26 1.72 -2.63 -11.94
N MET A 27 2.03 -2.53 -10.64
CA MET A 27 1.06 -2.77 -9.56
C MET A 27 -0.08 -1.75 -9.59
N ALA A 28 0.22 -0.47 -9.80
CA ALA A 28 -0.79 0.59 -9.90
C ALA A 28 -1.70 0.41 -11.12
N SER A 29 -1.14 0.03 -12.28
CA SER A 29 -1.92 -0.26 -13.49
C SER A 29 -2.82 -1.48 -13.29
N PHE A 30 -2.33 -2.55 -12.68
CA PHE A 30 -3.13 -3.74 -12.38
C PHE A 30 -4.27 -3.43 -11.41
N SER A 31 -4.00 -2.66 -10.34
CA SER A 31 -5.03 -2.22 -9.39
C SER A 31 -6.15 -1.45 -10.10
N THR A 32 -5.77 -0.50 -10.96
CA THR A 32 -6.73 0.31 -11.72
C THR A 32 -7.54 -0.56 -12.68
N ALA A 33 -6.90 -1.46 -13.42
CA ALA A 33 -7.57 -2.39 -14.33
C ALA A 33 -8.58 -3.30 -13.58
N ASN A 34 -8.17 -3.85 -12.43
CA ASN A 34 -9.05 -4.66 -11.57
C ASN A 34 -10.23 -3.86 -11.01
N HIS A 35 -10.01 -2.59 -10.65
CA HIS A 35 -11.09 -1.69 -10.22
C HIS A 35 -12.14 -1.51 -11.32
N TRP A 36 -11.71 -1.19 -12.54
CA TRP A 36 -12.61 -1.04 -13.67
C TRP A 36 -13.30 -2.36 -14.04
N LEU A 37 -12.59 -3.48 -14.01
CA LEU A 37 -13.15 -4.80 -14.26
C LEU A 37 -14.32 -5.10 -13.31
N TRP A 38 -14.15 -4.87 -12.01
CA TRP A 38 -15.22 -5.10 -11.04
C TRP A 38 -16.38 -4.12 -11.18
N ASN A 39 -16.12 -2.85 -11.53
CA ASN A 39 -17.18 -1.91 -11.88
C ASN A 39 -18.02 -2.44 -13.06
N PHE A 40 -17.39 -2.94 -14.12
CA PHE A 40 -18.11 -3.54 -15.26
C PHE A 40 -18.89 -4.79 -14.86
N ALA A 41 -18.30 -5.68 -14.07
CA ALA A 41 -18.99 -6.87 -13.59
C ALA A 41 -20.25 -6.52 -12.79
N VAL A 42 -20.16 -5.55 -11.87
CA VAL A 42 -21.30 -5.07 -11.09
C VAL A 42 -22.36 -4.44 -11.98
N LEU A 43 -21.98 -3.63 -12.98
CA LEU A 43 -22.91 -3.00 -13.91
C LEU A 43 -23.73 -4.03 -14.70
N ILE A 44 -23.13 -5.14 -15.10
CA ILE A 44 -23.81 -6.19 -15.87
C ILE A 44 -24.66 -7.08 -14.95
N ILE A 45 -24.15 -7.43 -13.76
CA ILE A 45 -24.81 -8.36 -12.83
C ILE A 45 -26.01 -7.70 -12.14
N THR A 46 -25.90 -6.42 -11.77
CA THR A 46 -26.92 -5.69 -11.00
C THR A 46 -28.33 -5.74 -11.61
N PRO A 47 -28.57 -5.43 -12.89
CA PRO A 47 -29.93 -5.47 -13.45
C PRO A 47 -30.53 -6.89 -13.42
N VAL A 48 -29.74 -7.91 -13.77
CA VAL A 48 -30.18 -9.33 -13.75
C VAL A 48 -30.47 -9.79 -12.32
N ALA A 49 -29.65 -9.38 -11.35
CA ALA A 49 -29.82 -9.74 -9.95
C ALA A 49 -31.03 -9.06 -9.30
N ILE A 50 -31.32 -7.81 -9.66
CA ILE A 50 -32.51 -7.10 -9.16
C ILE A 50 -33.79 -7.72 -9.73
N GLU A 51 -33.82 -8.09 -11.00
CA GLU A 51 -34.98 -8.74 -11.63
C GLU A 51 -35.30 -10.10 -11.00
N SER A 52 -34.27 -10.89 -10.68
CA SER A 52 -34.43 -12.26 -10.15
C SER A 52 -34.60 -12.33 -8.63
N LEU A 53 -33.87 -11.52 -7.85
CA LEU A 53 -33.84 -11.58 -6.38
C LEU A 53 -34.56 -10.41 -5.69
N GLY A 54 -34.85 -9.32 -6.40
CA GLY A 54 -35.46 -8.11 -5.84
C GLY A 54 -34.69 -7.57 -4.64
N TYR A 55 -35.36 -7.36 -3.51
CA TYR A 55 -34.77 -6.76 -2.30
C TYR A 55 -33.65 -7.61 -1.67
N ARG A 56 -33.60 -8.93 -1.94
CA ARG A 56 -32.59 -9.83 -1.36
C ARG A 56 -31.19 -9.56 -1.91
N TYR A 57 -31.09 -8.92 -3.07
CA TYR A 57 -29.81 -8.49 -3.64
C TYR A 57 -29.08 -7.48 -2.74
N TYR A 58 -29.81 -6.61 -2.03
CA TYR A 58 -29.21 -5.66 -1.09
C TYR A 58 -28.56 -6.35 0.13
N THR A 59 -29.03 -7.54 0.52
CA THR A 59 -28.39 -8.33 1.58
C THR A 59 -26.99 -8.79 1.17
N LEU A 60 -26.74 -9.06 -0.11
CA LEU A 60 -25.40 -9.39 -0.61
C LEU A 60 -24.45 -8.21 -0.43
N TYR A 61 -24.88 -6.99 -0.75
CA TYR A 61 -24.07 -5.79 -0.50
C TYR A 61 -23.80 -5.56 0.99
N ALA A 62 -24.76 -5.86 1.86
CA ALA A 62 -24.56 -5.76 3.31
C ALA A 62 -23.48 -6.74 3.80
N ILE A 63 -23.51 -7.99 3.32
CA ILE A 63 -22.52 -9.01 3.68
C ILE A 63 -21.14 -8.64 3.14
N LEU A 64 -21.06 -8.28 1.85
CA LEU A 64 -19.80 -7.86 1.23
C LEU A 64 -19.23 -6.62 1.92
N GLY A 65 -20.07 -5.65 2.26
CA GLY A 65 -19.71 -4.47 3.03
C GLY A 65 -19.16 -4.79 4.41
N ALA A 66 -19.68 -5.83 5.08
CA ALA A 66 -19.17 -6.31 6.36
C ALA A 66 -17.85 -7.12 6.23
N CYS A 67 -17.63 -7.81 5.10
CA CYS A 67 -16.38 -8.53 4.83
C CYS A 67 -15.19 -7.60 4.58
N ILE A 68 -15.41 -6.43 3.97
CA ILE A 68 -14.36 -5.46 3.67
C ILE A 68 -13.56 -5.05 4.92
N PRO A 69 -14.16 -4.54 6.02
CA PRO A 69 -13.41 -4.16 7.21
C PRO A 69 -12.70 -5.35 7.87
N ALA A 70 -13.28 -6.55 7.82
CA ALA A 70 -12.63 -7.76 8.32
C ALA A 70 -11.35 -8.09 7.54
N MET A 71 -11.38 -7.96 6.21
CA MET A 71 -10.19 -8.09 5.37
C MET A 71 -9.17 -7.00 5.64
N VAL A 72 -9.60 -5.74 5.78
CA VAL A 72 -8.69 -4.61 6.04
C VAL A 72 -7.91 -4.85 7.34
N ILE A 73 -8.59 -5.21 8.43
CA ILE A 73 -7.94 -5.41 9.73
C ILE A 73 -6.94 -6.59 9.71
N SER A 74 -7.21 -7.62 8.90
CA SER A 74 -6.41 -8.86 8.91
C SER A 74 -5.28 -8.88 7.89
N SER A 75 -5.44 -8.22 6.74
CA SER A 75 -4.56 -8.38 5.58
C SER A 75 -3.77 -7.13 5.19
N PHE A 76 -4.13 -5.96 5.72
CA PHE A 76 -3.52 -4.68 5.30
C PHE A 76 -2.53 -4.21 6.36
N PRO A 77 -1.22 -4.18 6.07
CA PRO A 77 -0.25 -3.59 6.98
C PRO A 77 -0.43 -2.08 7.10
N GLU A 78 -0.13 -1.56 8.29
CA GLU A 78 -0.08 -0.14 8.59
C GLU A 78 1.12 0.51 7.89
N THR A 79 0.87 1.52 7.08
CA THR A 79 1.90 2.21 6.29
C THR A 79 2.33 3.55 6.89
N ASN A 80 1.64 4.01 7.93
CA ASN A 80 1.87 5.33 8.51
C ASN A 80 3.26 5.47 9.13
N SER A 81 3.88 6.64 8.93
CA SER A 81 5.20 7.00 9.45
C SER A 81 6.35 6.06 9.05
N ARG A 82 6.23 5.35 7.91
CA ARG A 82 7.30 4.52 7.36
C ARG A 82 7.79 5.04 6.02
N SER A 83 9.11 4.96 5.80
CA SER A 83 9.69 5.18 4.49
C SER A 83 9.39 4.01 3.55
N LEU A 84 9.44 4.26 2.24
CA LEU A 84 9.21 3.21 1.23
C LEU A 84 10.25 2.08 1.32
N GLU A 85 11.46 2.39 1.77
CA GLU A 85 12.57 1.44 1.94
C GLU A 85 12.37 0.56 3.18
N GLN A 86 11.86 1.14 4.27
CA GLN A 86 11.47 0.39 5.47
C GLN A 86 10.31 -0.57 5.16
N MET A 87 9.36 -0.14 4.34
CA MET A 87 8.26 -0.98 3.89
C MET A 87 8.77 -2.15 3.03
N GLU A 88 9.68 -1.91 2.09
CA GLU A 88 10.30 -2.97 1.29
C GLU A 88 11.09 -3.97 2.17
N THR A 89 11.80 -3.47 3.19
CA THR A 89 12.52 -4.31 4.15
C THR A 89 11.55 -5.17 4.97
N LEU A 90 10.44 -4.58 5.43
CA LEU A 90 9.40 -5.29 6.16
C LEU A 90 8.80 -6.45 5.33
N PHE A 91 8.51 -6.22 4.05
CA PHE A 91 8.02 -7.27 3.15
C PHE A 91 9.07 -8.33 2.82
N ARG A 92 10.36 -8.00 2.94
CA ARG A 92 11.47 -8.95 2.75
C ARG A 92 11.69 -9.84 3.97
N ASP A 93 11.53 -9.29 5.17
CA ASP A 93 11.83 -9.99 6.43
C ASP A 93 10.72 -10.97 6.85
N TYR A 94 9.49 -10.77 6.39
CA TYR A 94 8.33 -11.60 6.72
C TYR A 94 7.75 -12.28 5.49
N ASP A 95 7.79 -13.61 5.47
CA ASP A 95 7.31 -14.43 4.34
C ASP A 95 5.77 -14.63 4.33
N SER A 96 5.07 -14.15 5.37
CA SER A 96 3.61 -14.29 5.49
C SER A 96 2.90 -12.94 5.61
N MET A 97 1.76 -12.81 4.93
CA MET A 97 0.91 -11.61 4.94
C MET A 97 0.55 -11.18 6.38
N PHE A 98 0.13 -12.13 7.22
CA PHE A 98 -0.22 -11.84 8.61
C PHE A 98 0.98 -11.45 9.46
N GLY A 99 2.18 -11.97 9.13
CA GLY A 99 3.44 -11.59 9.76
C GLY A 99 3.78 -10.13 9.50
N VAL A 100 3.66 -9.70 8.24
CA VAL A 100 3.85 -8.29 7.83
C VAL A 100 2.84 -7.39 8.53
N VAL A 101 1.57 -7.76 8.56
CA VAL A 101 0.51 -6.98 9.24
C VAL A 101 0.84 -6.81 10.72
N LYS A 102 1.16 -7.89 11.42
CA LYS A 102 1.48 -7.84 12.85
C LYS A 102 2.73 -7.00 13.14
N ALA A 103 3.76 -7.12 12.32
CA ALA A 103 4.98 -6.34 12.45
C ALA A 103 4.76 -4.84 12.13
N SER A 104 3.88 -4.56 11.17
CA SER A 104 3.51 -3.19 10.81
C SER A 104 2.76 -2.44 11.93
N LEU A 105 2.07 -3.15 12.83
CA LEU A 105 1.34 -2.53 13.94
C LEU A 105 2.25 -1.94 15.03
N ILE A 106 3.54 -2.28 15.03
CA ILE A 106 4.51 -1.75 15.99
C ILE A 106 4.86 -0.30 15.60
N PRO A 107 4.54 0.70 16.44
CA PRO A 107 4.85 2.09 16.14
C PRO A 107 6.36 2.28 16.02
N GLN A 108 6.81 2.89 14.93
CA GLN A 108 8.19 3.37 14.82
C GLN A 108 8.26 4.74 15.48
N ASP A 109 9.27 4.96 16.33
CA ASP A 109 9.52 6.27 16.90
C ASP A 109 9.92 7.24 15.76
N PRO A 110 9.13 8.30 15.49
CA PRO A 110 9.42 9.22 14.41
C PRO A 110 10.74 9.96 14.57
N GLU A 111 11.29 10.06 15.79
CA GLU A 111 12.62 10.63 16.01
C GLU A 111 13.72 9.68 15.53
N ILE A 112 13.61 8.39 15.86
CA ILE A 112 14.59 7.36 15.46
C ILE A 112 14.64 7.21 13.93
N SER A 113 13.50 7.25 13.25
CA SER A 113 13.48 7.16 11.78
C SER A 113 14.19 8.35 11.12
N ARG A 114 13.98 9.57 11.63
CA ARG A 114 14.65 10.79 11.12
C ARG A 114 16.15 10.76 11.36
N LEU A 115 16.58 10.27 12.53
CA LEU A 115 18.00 10.11 12.86
C LEU A 115 18.65 9.05 11.97
N ALA A 116 17.97 7.94 11.71
CA ALA A 116 18.45 6.90 10.81
C ALA A 116 18.60 7.41 9.37
N GLU A 117 17.62 8.16 8.86
CA GLU A 117 17.67 8.80 7.53
C GLU A 117 18.79 9.85 7.44
N ALA A 118 18.98 10.68 8.47
CA ALA A 118 20.06 11.67 8.51
C ALA A 118 21.44 11.00 8.50
N THR A 119 21.62 9.94 9.28
CA THR A 119 22.88 9.18 9.35
C THR A 119 23.18 8.50 8.02
N ALA A 120 22.18 7.86 7.39
CA ALA A 120 22.35 7.21 6.09
C ALA A 120 22.71 8.22 4.98
N ARG A 121 22.15 9.44 5.04
CA ARG A 121 22.48 10.51 4.11
C ARG A 121 23.90 11.04 4.29
N GLU A 122 24.36 11.19 5.52
CA GLU A 122 25.76 11.56 5.81
C GLU A 122 26.75 10.48 5.34
N GLU A 123 26.43 9.20 5.55
CA GLU A 123 27.30 8.11 5.09
C GLU A 123 27.40 8.04 3.56
N TYR A 124 26.28 8.29 2.86
CA TYR A 124 26.27 8.37 1.40
C TYR A 124 27.09 9.56 0.88
N ASP A 125 26.91 10.74 1.46
CA ASP A 125 27.64 11.96 1.04
C ASP A 125 29.15 11.79 1.26
N ASN A 126 29.55 11.17 2.37
CA ASN A 126 30.95 10.83 2.65
C ASN A 126 31.52 9.82 1.64
N LYS A 127 30.76 8.79 1.24
CA LYS A 127 31.19 7.83 0.21
C LYS A 127 31.36 8.49 -1.15
N VAL A 128 30.43 9.37 -1.53
CA VAL A 128 30.52 10.12 -2.80
C VAL A 128 31.71 11.08 -2.79
N PHE A 129 31.96 11.73 -1.65
CA PHE A 129 33.11 12.63 -1.49
C PHE A 129 34.43 11.87 -1.62
N ASP A 130 34.58 10.73 -0.93
CA ASP A 130 35.77 9.87 -1.03
C ASP A 130 35.98 9.32 -2.45
N GLU A 131 34.90 8.90 -3.13
CA GLU A 131 34.95 8.45 -4.52
C GLU A 131 35.40 9.58 -5.47
N SER A 132 34.95 10.81 -5.25
CA SER A 132 35.36 11.98 -6.03
C SER A 132 36.85 12.33 -5.85
N GLU A 133 37.36 12.22 -4.61
CA GLU A 133 38.77 12.47 -4.30
C GLU A 133 39.68 11.37 -4.87
N THR A 134 39.18 10.14 -4.94
CA THR A 134 39.89 9.00 -5.55
C THR A 134 40.00 9.13 -7.07
N ILE A 135 38.99 9.70 -7.72
CA ILE A 135 38.99 9.98 -9.17
C ILE A 135 39.95 11.11 -9.50
N GLU A 136 39.96 12.19 -8.70
CA GLU A 136 40.87 13.32 -8.89
C GLU A 136 42.35 12.92 -8.73
N LYS A 137 42.66 12.04 -7.77
CA LYS A 137 44.02 11.50 -7.59
C LYS A 137 44.48 10.52 -8.68
N ARG A 138 43.58 10.08 -9.56
CA ARG A 138 43.88 9.16 -10.68
C ARG A 138 43.96 9.85 -12.05
N ALA A 139 43.63 11.14 -12.13
CA ALA A 139 43.75 11.98 -13.33
C ALA A 139 45.11 12.70 -13.40
#